data_AF-A0A2T5IM97-F1
#
_entry.id   AF-A0A2T5IM97-F1
#
_cell.length_a   1.000
_cell.length_b   1.000
_cell.length_c   1.000
_cell.angle_alpha   90.00
_cell.angle_beta   90.00
_cell.angle_gamma   90.00
#
_symmetry.space_group_name_H-M   'P 1'
#
loop_
_entity.id
_entity.type
_entity.pdbx_description
1 polymer ?
#
loop_
_entity_poly.entity_id
_entity_poly.type
_entity_poly.pdbx_seq_one_letter_code
_entity_poly.pdbx_strand_id
1 'polypeptide(L)'
;MSGSSFKNGTIEVKVLSRLLPDALEFARGFLGIAFRIDENSEHFEALYIRPMNGRNENQLRRNRSTQYYSYPDYKFDRFRAESPGEYESYADMGLDEWIDLNVTVDGEHAELYVNNSKYPALVVNDLKHGADATGAVALWVEEGTEGFFKDLKTTASE
;
A
#
# COMPACT_ATOMS: atom_id res chain seq x y z
N MET A 1 -11.66 -16.54 6.89
CA MET A 1 -12.43 -15.88 5.81
C MET A 1 -12.16 -16.67 4.53
N SER A 2 -13.19 -17.22 3.88
CA SER A 2 -13.05 -17.91 2.59
C SER A 2 -12.99 -16.87 1.46
N GLY A 3 -11.90 -16.10 1.41
CA GLY A 3 -11.57 -15.26 0.26
C GLY A 3 -10.78 -16.10 -0.73
N SER A 4 -11.12 -16.00 -2.02
CA SER A 4 -10.34 -16.59 -3.10
C SER A 4 -8.86 -16.22 -2.97
N SER A 5 -7.97 -17.20 -3.06
CA SER A 5 -6.52 -16.97 -3.06
C SER A 5 -6.15 -16.09 -4.26
N PHE A 6 -5.42 -15.00 -4.00
CA PHE A 6 -4.93 -14.05 -4.97
C PHE A 6 -3.43 -14.27 -5.19
N LYS A 7 -3.05 -14.55 -6.44
CA LYS A 7 -1.66 -14.62 -6.91
C LYS A 7 -1.34 -13.38 -7.76
N ASN A 8 -1.94 -13.30 -8.94
CA ASN A 8 -1.79 -12.19 -9.89
C ASN A 8 -3.13 -11.51 -10.15
N GLY A 9 -3.07 -10.29 -10.68
CA GLY A 9 -4.24 -9.56 -11.18
C GLY A 9 -4.33 -8.14 -10.63
N THR A 10 -5.56 -7.64 -10.46
CA THR A 10 -5.80 -6.26 -10.01
C THR A 10 -6.57 -6.21 -8.70
N ILE A 11 -6.21 -5.25 -7.85
CA ILE A 11 -6.92 -4.91 -6.62
C ILE A 11 -7.31 -3.43 -6.70
N GLU A 12 -8.60 -3.15 -6.73
CA GLU A 12 -9.16 -1.80 -6.81
C GLU A 12 -9.91 -1.50 -5.50
N VAL A 13 -9.69 -0.33 -4.91
CA VAL A 13 -10.41 0.11 -3.70
C VAL A 13 -10.38 1.62 -3.57
N LYS A 14 -11.48 2.20 -3.07
CA LYS A 14 -11.52 3.61 -2.67
C LYS A 14 -11.23 3.70 -1.18
N VAL A 15 -10.29 4.57 -0.82
CA VAL A 15 -9.85 4.76 0.56
C VAL A 15 -10.01 6.20 1.00
N LEU A 16 -10.25 6.43 2.29
CA LEU A 16 -10.21 7.75 2.90
C LEU A 16 -9.61 7.58 4.29
N SER A 17 -8.69 8.45 4.69
CA SER A 17 -8.19 8.46 6.06
C SER A 17 -8.41 9.76 6.79
N ARG A 18 -8.58 9.62 8.09
CA ARG A 18 -8.54 10.67 9.10
C ARG A 18 -7.55 10.29 10.18
N LEU A 19 -7.05 11.29 10.90
CA LEU A 19 -6.31 11.03 12.13
C LEU A 19 -7.32 10.81 13.26
N LEU A 20 -7.03 9.84 14.13
CA LEU A 20 -7.76 9.70 15.38
C LEU A 20 -7.51 10.94 16.27
N PRO A 21 -8.45 11.31 17.16
CA PRO A 21 -8.28 12.45 18.06
C PRO A 21 -7.03 12.36 18.95
N ASP A 22 -6.57 11.15 19.27
CA ASP A 22 -5.40 10.82 20.08
C ASP A 22 -4.21 10.32 19.24
N ALA A 23 -4.23 10.57 17.93
CA ALA A 23 -3.17 10.13 17.03
C ALA A 23 -1.80 10.68 17.45
N LEU A 24 -0.81 9.79 17.51
CA LEU A 24 0.56 10.11 17.88
C LEU A 24 1.24 11.01 16.83
N GLU A 25 2.32 11.71 17.22
CA GLU A 25 3.01 12.66 16.35
C GLU A 25 3.54 12.02 15.05
N PHE A 26 3.78 10.71 15.03
CA PHE A 26 4.21 10.01 13.83
C PHE A 26 3.06 9.61 12.90
N ALA A 27 1.79 9.70 13.32
CA ALA A 27 0.64 9.31 12.52
C ALA A 27 0.56 10.14 11.22
N ARG A 28 0.31 9.51 10.08
CA ARG A 28 0.24 10.17 8.76
C ARG A 28 -1.03 9.83 7.99
N GLY A 29 -2.03 9.28 8.68
CA GLY A 29 -3.25 8.75 8.06
C GLY A 29 -2.95 7.51 7.23
N PHE A 30 -2.12 6.60 7.73
CA PHE A 30 -1.62 5.45 6.99
C PHE A 30 -2.75 4.46 6.68
N LEU A 31 -2.93 4.13 5.42
CA LEU A 31 -3.84 3.07 4.97
C LEU A 31 -3.46 2.52 3.61
N GLY A 32 -3.90 1.31 3.31
CA GLY A 32 -3.50 0.63 2.08
C GLY A 32 -4.10 -0.75 1.94
N ILE A 33 -3.37 -1.60 1.21
CA ILE A 33 -3.77 -2.94 0.83
C ILE A 33 -2.62 -3.88 1.16
N ALA A 34 -2.94 -4.98 1.84
CA ALA A 34 -2.08 -6.15 1.95
C ALA A 34 -2.59 -7.24 1.01
N PHE A 35 -1.67 -7.99 0.40
CA PHE A 35 -2.00 -9.05 -0.57
C PHE A 35 -1.02 -10.21 -0.47
N ARG A 36 -1.42 -11.36 -1.02
CA ARG A 36 -0.71 -12.64 -0.86
C ARG A 36 -0.45 -12.99 0.61
N ILE A 37 -1.44 -12.69 1.46
CA ILE A 37 -1.37 -12.94 2.89
C ILE A 37 -1.51 -14.44 3.14
N ASP A 38 -0.52 -15.03 3.81
CA ASP A 38 -0.55 -16.44 4.19
C ASP A 38 -1.64 -16.74 5.23
N GLU A 39 -1.87 -18.02 5.51
CA GLU A 39 -2.97 -18.46 6.39
C GLU A 39 -2.83 -17.92 7.82
N ASN A 40 -1.60 -17.66 8.27
CA ASN A 40 -1.29 -17.18 9.62
C ASN A 40 -1.16 -15.65 9.71
N SER A 41 -1.24 -14.93 8.58
CA SER A 41 -0.97 -13.49 8.49
C SER A 41 0.44 -13.10 8.95
N GLU A 42 1.40 -14.00 8.77
CA GLU A 42 2.81 -13.84 9.13
C GLU A 42 3.68 -13.45 7.92
N HIS A 43 3.20 -13.70 6.69
CA HIS A 43 3.87 -13.35 5.45
C HIS A 43 2.90 -12.69 4.51
N PHE A 44 3.23 -11.49 4.05
CA PHE A 44 2.43 -10.76 3.08
C PHE A 44 3.21 -9.63 2.42
N GLU A 45 2.69 -9.20 1.29
CA GLU A 45 3.08 -7.98 0.60
C GLU A 45 2.09 -6.86 0.94
N ALA A 46 2.57 -5.62 1.02
CA ALA A 46 1.69 -4.49 1.27
C ALA A 46 2.13 -3.21 0.55
N LEU A 47 1.14 -2.52 0.01
CA LEU A 47 1.26 -1.19 -0.57
C LEU A 47 0.34 -0.25 0.21
N TYR A 48 0.90 0.83 0.74
CA TYR A 48 0.12 1.79 1.49
C TYR A 48 0.49 3.23 1.15
N ILE A 49 -0.41 4.14 1.50
CA ILE A 49 -0.27 5.57 1.30
C ILE A 49 -0.27 6.33 2.64
N ARG A 50 0.23 7.55 2.61
CA ARG A 50 0.33 8.48 3.74
C ARG A 50 -0.28 9.82 3.31
N PRO A 51 -1.59 10.04 3.43
CA PRO A 51 -2.21 11.22 2.84
C PRO A 51 -1.73 12.55 3.42
N MET A 52 -1.26 12.58 4.68
CA MET A 52 -0.58 13.77 5.23
C MET A 52 0.74 14.14 4.52
N ASN A 53 1.34 13.21 3.77
CA ASN A 53 2.60 13.44 3.08
C ASN A 53 2.40 13.97 1.65
N GLY A 54 1.28 13.67 0.97
CA GLY A 54 1.07 14.04 -0.44
C GLY A 54 1.23 15.54 -0.72
N ARG A 55 0.76 16.39 0.20
CA ARG A 55 0.83 17.85 0.09
C ARG A 55 1.65 18.51 1.20
N ASN A 56 2.65 17.81 1.73
CA ASN A 56 3.49 18.34 2.82
C ASN A 56 4.56 19.32 2.29
N GLU A 57 4.91 20.36 3.03
CA GLU A 57 5.98 21.32 2.62
C GLU A 57 7.39 20.71 2.66
N ASN A 58 7.61 19.60 3.38
CA ASN A 58 8.89 18.92 3.39
C ASN A 58 9.01 17.95 2.20
N GLN A 59 9.92 18.23 1.27
CA GLN A 59 10.09 17.44 0.05
C GLN A 59 10.42 15.96 0.31
N LEU A 60 11.25 15.66 1.32
CA LEU A 60 11.56 14.28 1.67
C LEU A 60 10.30 13.54 2.14
N ARG A 61 9.41 14.21 2.87
CA ARG A 61 8.11 13.63 3.26
C ARG A 61 7.21 13.43 2.05
N ARG A 62 7.14 14.37 1.11
CA ARG A 62 6.36 14.22 -0.14
C ARG A 62 6.78 13.00 -0.95
N ASN A 63 8.09 12.79 -1.08
CA ASN A 63 8.65 11.63 -1.77
C ASN A 63 8.38 10.29 -1.06
N ARG A 64 7.72 10.34 0.09
CA ARG A 64 7.40 9.20 0.95
C ARG A 64 5.90 9.14 1.23
N SER A 65 5.11 9.45 0.21
CA SER A 65 3.64 9.45 0.27
C SER A 65 3.03 8.09 -0.04
N THR A 66 3.74 7.26 -0.80
CA THR A 66 3.45 5.84 -1.04
C THR A 66 4.59 5.01 -0.46
N GLN A 67 4.32 3.74 -0.15
CA GLN A 67 5.33 2.79 0.32
C GLN A 67 4.93 1.38 -0.04
N TYR A 68 5.91 0.59 -0.49
CA TYR A 68 5.87 -0.87 -0.47
C TYR A 68 6.62 -1.43 0.74
N TYR A 69 6.11 -2.49 1.36
CA TYR A 69 6.85 -3.31 2.31
C TYR A 69 6.43 -4.78 2.24
N SER A 70 7.32 -5.67 2.68
CA SER A 70 7.05 -7.10 2.79
C SER A 70 7.32 -7.55 4.22
N TYR A 71 6.31 -8.12 4.86
CA TYR A 71 6.45 -8.63 6.22
C TYR A 71 6.86 -10.11 6.18
N PRO A 72 7.77 -10.57 7.06
CA PRO A 72 8.38 -9.83 8.18
C PRO A 72 9.71 -9.13 7.86
N ASP A 73 10.41 -9.54 6.81
CA ASP A 73 11.85 -9.28 6.69
C ASP A 73 12.21 -7.97 5.96
N TYR A 74 11.27 -7.35 5.25
CA TYR A 74 11.50 -6.17 4.40
C TYR A 74 10.58 -5.02 4.79
N LYS A 75 10.81 -4.50 6.00
CA LYS A 75 10.12 -3.34 6.56
C LYS A 75 10.72 -2.03 6.04
N PHE A 76 10.00 -0.93 6.25
CA PHE A 76 10.36 0.39 5.72
C PHE A 76 11.75 0.89 6.20
N ASP A 77 12.14 0.56 7.42
CA ASP A 77 13.40 0.96 8.05
C ASP A 77 14.58 0.28 7.37
N ARG A 78 14.47 -1.02 7.12
CA ARG A 78 15.44 -1.78 6.33
C ARG A 78 15.57 -1.21 4.92
N PHE A 79 14.46 -1.00 4.21
CA PHE A 79 14.48 -0.44 2.86
C PHE A 79 15.15 0.93 2.81
N ARG A 80 14.92 1.81 3.78
CA ARG A 80 15.59 3.10 3.83
C ARG A 80 17.10 2.99 4.11
N ALA A 81 17.54 1.93 4.76
CA ALA A 81 18.95 1.68 5.03
C ALA A 81 19.67 1.05 3.83
N GLU A 82 19.04 0.09 3.15
CA GLU A 82 19.64 -0.71 2.07
C GLU A 82 19.39 -0.14 0.67
N SER A 83 18.21 0.43 0.43
CA SER A 83 17.68 0.84 -0.89
C SER A 83 16.91 2.17 -0.80
N PRO A 84 17.55 3.28 -0.39
CA PRO A 84 16.85 4.53 -0.08
C PRO A 84 16.12 5.11 -1.29
N GLY A 85 14.78 5.14 -1.20
CA GLY A 85 13.90 5.73 -2.20
C GLY A 85 13.44 4.79 -3.31
N GLU A 86 13.85 3.51 -3.30
CA GLU A 86 13.40 2.53 -4.30
C GLU A 86 11.95 2.08 -4.06
N TYR A 87 11.53 1.99 -2.80
CA TYR A 87 10.22 1.45 -2.39
C TYR A 87 9.28 2.52 -1.82
N GLU A 88 9.59 3.80 -2.05
CA GLU A 88 8.80 4.96 -1.64
C GLU A 88 8.71 5.93 -2.81
N SER A 89 7.56 6.55 -3.02
CA SER A 89 7.42 7.58 -4.05
C SER A 89 6.41 8.68 -3.68
N TYR A 90 6.31 9.63 -4.59
CA TYR A 90 5.35 10.72 -4.52
C TYR A 90 4.04 10.38 -5.27
N ALA A 91 2.91 10.72 -4.67
CA ALA A 91 1.59 10.85 -5.28
C ALA A 91 0.80 11.99 -4.59
N ASP A 92 -0.02 12.70 -5.35
CA ASP A 92 -0.89 13.74 -4.81
C ASP A 92 -2.13 13.14 -4.13
N MET A 93 -2.38 13.55 -2.90
CA MET A 93 -3.49 13.13 -2.05
C MET A 93 -3.53 13.98 -0.76
N GLY A 94 -4.61 13.87 0.00
CA GLY A 94 -4.82 14.50 1.31
C GLY A 94 -5.68 13.66 2.25
N LEU A 95 -5.76 14.09 3.51
CA LEU A 95 -6.76 13.56 4.46
C LEU A 95 -8.17 13.99 4.05
N ASP A 96 -9.18 13.28 4.54
CA ASP A 96 -10.59 13.64 4.37
C ASP A 96 -11.10 13.69 2.91
N GLU A 97 -10.36 13.11 1.97
CA GLU A 97 -10.77 12.93 0.58
C GLU A 97 -10.79 11.44 0.20
N TRP A 98 -11.69 11.08 -0.72
CA TRP A 98 -11.70 9.75 -1.32
C TRP A 98 -10.56 9.64 -2.33
N ILE A 99 -9.71 8.64 -2.14
CA ILE A 99 -8.54 8.35 -2.96
C ILE A 99 -8.78 7.00 -3.64
N ASP A 100 -8.65 6.97 -4.97
CA ASP A 100 -8.76 5.73 -5.73
C ASP A 100 -7.40 5.02 -5.75
N LEU A 101 -7.35 3.79 -5.22
CA LEU A 101 -6.18 2.93 -5.33
C LEU A 101 -6.46 1.79 -6.31
N ASN A 102 -5.52 1.59 -7.23
CA ASN A 102 -5.48 0.41 -8.09
C ASN A 102 -4.08 -0.18 -8.02
N VAL A 103 -4.00 -1.46 -7.65
CA VAL A 103 -2.76 -2.23 -7.61
C VAL A 103 -2.83 -3.30 -8.68
N THR A 104 -1.83 -3.36 -9.55
CA THR A 104 -1.64 -4.47 -10.48
C THR A 104 -0.49 -5.34 -9.99
N VAL A 105 -0.65 -6.66 -10.03
CA VAL A 105 0.36 -7.64 -9.61
C VAL A 105 0.54 -8.68 -10.71
N ASP A 106 1.78 -8.88 -11.15
CA ASP A 106 2.18 -9.90 -12.13
C ASP A 106 3.51 -10.52 -11.72
N GLY A 107 3.47 -11.74 -11.18
CA GLY A 107 4.65 -12.42 -10.67
C GLY A 107 5.29 -11.64 -9.52
N GLU A 108 6.48 -11.11 -9.73
CA GLU A 108 7.22 -10.27 -8.76
C GLU A 108 7.06 -8.76 -9.02
N HIS A 109 6.31 -8.39 -10.06
CA HIS A 109 6.07 -7.00 -10.42
C HIS A 109 4.77 -6.50 -9.81
N ALA A 110 4.82 -5.33 -9.16
CA ALA A 110 3.63 -4.63 -8.69
C ALA A 110 3.68 -3.15 -9.03
N GLU A 111 2.51 -2.60 -9.38
CA GLU A 111 2.35 -1.18 -9.65
C GLU A 111 1.19 -0.62 -8.84
N LEU A 112 1.41 0.53 -8.21
CA LEU A 112 0.39 1.28 -7.50
C LEU A 112 -0.01 2.50 -8.33
N TYR A 113 -1.28 2.58 -8.67
CA TYR A 113 -1.93 3.74 -9.28
C TYR A 113 -2.77 4.46 -8.24
N VAL A 114 -2.68 5.79 -8.23
CA VAL A 114 -3.43 6.66 -7.31
C VAL A 114 -4.28 7.64 -8.13
N ASN A 115 -5.54 7.81 -7.73
CA ASN A 115 -6.49 8.76 -8.32
C ASN A 115 -6.65 8.63 -9.85
N ASN A 116 -6.75 7.38 -10.33
CA ASN A 116 -6.87 7.03 -11.75
C ASN A 116 -5.76 7.65 -12.63
N SER A 117 -4.57 7.84 -12.05
CA SER A 117 -3.40 8.30 -12.79
C SER A 117 -3.13 7.40 -14.00
N LYS A 118 -2.71 8.00 -15.12
CA LYS A 118 -2.29 7.27 -16.33
C LYS A 118 -1.03 6.43 -16.09
N TYR A 119 -0.17 6.86 -15.18
CA TYR A 119 1.11 6.22 -14.88
C TYR A 119 1.16 5.80 -13.41
N PRO A 120 1.86 4.70 -13.09
CA PRO A 120 1.95 4.24 -11.71
C PRO A 120 2.69 5.27 -10.84
N ALA A 121 2.18 5.48 -9.64
CA ALA A 121 2.85 6.28 -8.62
C ALA A 121 4.07 5.54 -8.07
N LEU A 122 3.97 4.23 -7.86
CA LEU A 122 5.05 3.38 -7.36
C LEU A 122 5.12 2.10 -8.19
N VAL A 123 6.34 1.68 -8.53
CA VAL A 123 6.63 0.44 -9.25
C VAL A 123 7.59 -0.37 -8.39
N VAL A 124 7.28 -1.64 -8.18
CA VAL A 124 8.09 -2.61 -7.44
C VAL A 124 8.39 -3.74 -8.40
N ASN A 125 9.66 -3.98 -8.71
CA ASN A 125 10.06 -5.00 -9.69
C ASN A 125 10.42 -6.35 -9.04
N ASP A 126 10.43 -6.42 -7.71
CA ASP A 126 10.96 -7.54 -6.95
C ASP A 126 10.20 -7.75 -5.63
N LEU A 127 8.90 -8.08 -5.72
CA LEU A 127 8.11 -8.54 -4.57
C LEU A 127 8.85 -9.68 -3.84
N LYS A 128 8.98 -9.55 -2.52
CA LYS A 128 9.96 -10.31 -1.74
C LYS A 128 9.53 -11.74 -1.43
N HIS A 129 8.24 -12.06 -1.48
CA HIS A 129 7.74 -13.44 -1.32
C HIS A 129 7.77 -14.25 -2.62
N GLY A 130 8.23 -13.65 -3.73
CA GLY A 130 8.45 -14.32 -5.00
C GLY A 130 7.20 -14.46 -5.88
N ALA A 131 7.42 -14.88 -7.14
CA ALA A 131 6.39 -14.89 -8.18
C ALA A 131 5.22 -15.85 -7.92
N ASP A 132 5.43 -16.89 -7.12
CA ASP A 132 4.43 -17.94 -6.85
C ASP A 132 3.65 -17.75 -5.56
N ALA A 133 3.96 -16.68 -4.80
CA ALA A 133 3.21 -16.37 -3.59
C ALA A 133 1.73 -16.11 -3.92
N THR A 134 0.86 -16.70 -3.09
CA THR A 134 -0.59 -16.61 -3.23
C THR A 134 -1.22 -16.53 -1.85
N GLY A 135 -2.32 -15.82 -1.71
CA GLY A 135 -2.94 -15.66 -0.39
C GLY A 135 -4.12 -14.70 -0.38
N ALA A 136 -4.56 -14.31 0.81
CA ALA A 136 -5.67 -13.37 0.93
C ALA A 136 -5.27 -11.94 0.53
N VAL A 137 -6.30 -11.13 0.25
CA VAL A 137 -6.21 -9.67 0.17
C VAL A 137 -6.89 -9.09 1.40
N ALA A 138 -6.27 -8.10 2.02
CA ALA A 138 -6.82 -7.39 3.17
C ALA A 138 -6.64 -5.87 3.04
N LEU A 139 -7.49 -5.15 3.77
CA LEU A 139 -7.38 -3.72 3.97
C LEU A 139 -6.40 -3.48 5.12
N TRP A 140 -5.53 -2.49 4.97
CA TRP A 140 -4.47 -2.21 5.94
C TRP A 140 -4.60 -0.79 6.49
N VAL A 141 -4.41 -0.63 7.79
CA VAL A 141 -4.35 0.66 8.51
C VAL A 141 -3.28 0.60 9.59
N GLU A 142 -2.65 1.72 9.89
CA GLU A 142 -1.71 1.84 11.02
C GLU A 142 -2.36 2.52 12.23
N GLU A 143 -1.73 2.36 13.38
CA GLU A 143 -2.09 3.09 14.61
C GLU A 143 -2.27 4.60 14.37
N GLY A 144 -3.29 5.18 15.03
CA GLY A 144 -3.60 6.61 14.92
C GLY A 144 -4.41 7.01 13.68
N THR A 145 -4.83 6.05 12.84
CA THR A 145 -5.62 6.32 11.63
C THR A 145 -7.04 5.76 11.74
N GLU A 146 -8.04 6.61 11.48
CA GLU A 146 -9.40 6.16 11.16
C GLU A 146 -9.49 5.98 9.63
N GLY A 147 -9.60 4.72 9.18
CA GLY A 147 -9.63 4.36 7.76
C GLY A 147 -11.03 3.97 7.30
N PHE A 148 -11.44 4.51 6.15
CA PHE A 148 -12.68 4.18 5.47
C PHE A 148 -12.37 3.53 4.13
N PHE A 149 -13.09 2.47 3.80
CA PHE A 149 -12.90 1.70 2.58
C PHE A 149 -14.24 1.43 1.92
N LYS A 150 -14.29 1.49 0.60
CA LYS A 150 -15.45 1.06 -0.18
C LYS A 150 -15.03 0.58 -1.55
N ASP A 151 -15.96 -0.11 -2.21
CA ASP A 151 -15.81 -0.56 -3.59
C ASP A 151 -14.58 -1.45 -3.82
N LEU A 152 -14.20 -2.26 -2.82
CA LEU A 152 -13.12 -3.24 -2.97
C LEU A 152 -13.50 -4.26 -4.04
N LYS A 153 -12.62 -4.41 -5.04
CA LYS A 153 -12.78 -5.35 -6.13
C LYS A 153 -11.43 -5.99 -6.44
N THR A 154 -11.44 -7.31 -6.55
CA THR A 154 -10.28 -8.09 -7.01
C THR A 154 -10.61 -8.75 -8.34
N THR A 155 -9.66 -8.76 -9.26
CA THR A 155 -9.75 -9.52 -10.51
C THR A 155 -8.48 -10.35 -10.61
N ALA A 156 -8.60 -11.67 -10.59
CA ALA A 156 -7.45 -12.55 -10.73
C ALA A 156 -7.03 -12.68 -12.21
N SER A 157 -5.73 -12.81 -12.45
CA SER A 157 -5.16 -13.24 -13.73
C SER A 157 -4.35 -14.51 -13.55
N GLU A 158 -3.98 -15.15 -14.67
CA GLU A 158 -3.03 -16.27 -14.68
C GLU A 158 -1.67 -15.88 -14.09
#